data_AF-A0A6B0RYJ6-F1
#
_entry.id   AF-A0A6B0RYJ6-F1
#
_cell.length_a   1.000
_cell.length_b   1.000
_cell.length_c   1.000
_cell.angle_alpha   90.00
_cell.angle_beta   90.00
_cell.angle_gamma   90.00
#
_symmetry.space_group_name_H-M   'P 1'
#
loop_
_entity.id
_entity.type
_entity.pdbx_description
1 polymer ?
#
loop_
_entity_poly.entity_id
_entity_poly.type
_entity_poly.pdbx_seq_one_letter_code
_entity_poly.pdbx_strand_id
1 'polypeptide(L)'
;MQEVNLLLEDLLNHPSVELVQSWYMQSFLELLEYENQSPEDPQVLDNFLQVLIKVRNKHNDVAPTMAQGVIEYKEKFGFDPFISSNTQYFLDQFHTNHISFHVLINQHTFPFGSDTNPAHLRHIGNIDPTCNVTGLVKDVYETAKMLCELYYLVAPELEVEEFSAKAPNKSNQVVYVPSHLFLVLFELFKNSMRTTVEPYEERKEAFERLPVFNTSTRRHYKSTAEADNWSNPSGEPRDASKYKAKQDKMKANRTLYRAECFSPLREEKMAFCKSPRKSSFPPPALNVAL
;
A
#
# COMPACT_ATOMS: atom_id res chain seq x y z
N MET A 1 -10.69 4.33 21.89
CA MET A 1 -10.46 3.36 22.99
C MET A 1 -11.23 2.05 22.79
N GLN A 2 -12.54 2.08 22.50
CA GLN A 2 -13.33 0.84 22.31
C GLN A 2 -12.77 -0.07 21.20
N GLU A 3 -12.36 0.48 20.05
CA GLU A 3 -11.76 -0.32 18.96
C GLU A 3 -10.37 -0.86 19.30
N VAL A 4 -9.60 -0.16 20.15
CA VAL A 4 -8.30 -0.68 20.62
C VAL A 4 -8.54 -1.97 21.41
N ASN A 5 -9.62 -2.03 22.20
CA ASN A 5 -9.99 -3.23 22.97
C ASN A 5 -10.55 -4.37 22.11
N LEU A 6 -10.84 -4.12 20.83
CA LEU A 6 -11.24 -5.14 19.85
C LEU A 6 -10.05 -5.72 19.09
N LEU A 7 -8.84 -5.18 19.31
CA LEU A 7 -7.62 -5.82 18.84
C LEU A 7 -7.45 -7.17 19.52
N LEU A 8 -6.78 -8.09 18.83
CA LEU A 8 -6.37 -9.38 19.39
C LEU A 8 -5.70 -9.15 20.76
N GLU A 9 -6.11 -9.92 21.77
CA GLU A 9 -5.54 -9.86 23.12
C GLU A 9 -3.99 -9.91 23.09
N ASP A 10 -3.42 -10.65 22.14
CA ASP A 10 -1.99 -10.77 21.92
C ASP A 10 -1.29 -9.46 21.52
N LEU A 11 -1.96 -8.57 20.77
CA LEU A 11 -1.44 -7.24 20.42
C LEU A 11 -1.59 -6.25 21.58
N LEU A 12 -2.67 -6.40 22.35
CA LEU A 12 -2.95 -5.55 23.52
C LEU A 12 -1.94 -5.74 24.65
N ASN A 13 -1.38 -6.94 24.77
CA ASN A 13 -0.40 -7.29 25.81
C ASN A 13 1.00 -6.71 25.56
N HIS A 14 1.23 -5.98 24.47
CA HIS A 14 2.51 -5.35 24.19
C HIS A 14 2.68 -4.02 24.93
N PRO A 15 3.83 -3.77 25.57
CA PRO A 15 4.05 -2.62 26.45
C PRO A 15 3.83 -1.27 25.73
N SER A 16 4.15 -1.20 24.44
CA SER A 16 3.97 0.00 23.63
C SER A 16 2.48 0.31 23.38
N VAL A 17 1.65 -0.71 23.16
CA VAL A 17 0.19 -0.55 22.98
C VAL A 17 -0.48 -0.17 24.30
N GLU A 18 -0.08 -0.80 25.40
CA GLU A 18 -0.55 -0.45 26.76
C GLU A 18 -0.19 0.99 27.13
N LEU A 19 1.03 1.44 26.79
CA LEU A 19 1.45 2.82 27.02
C LEU A 19 0.55 3.81 26.27
N VAL A 20 0.26 3.56 24.99
CA VAL A 20 -0.66 4.39 24.21
C VAL A 20 -2.06 4.40 24.85
N GLN A 21 -2.58 3.24 25.27
CA GLN A 21 -3.87 3.19 25.98
C GLN A 21 -3.86 4.05 27.24
N SER A 22 -2.79 4.00 28.02
CA SER A 22 -2.65 4.81 29.24
C SER A 22 -2.70 6.31 28.94
N TRP A 23 -2.08 6.76 27.85
CA TRP A 23 -2.11 8.16 27.42
C TRP A 23 -3.51 8.61 27.03
N TYR A 24 -4.23 7.79 26.25
CA TYR A 24 -5.62 8.08 25.86
C TYR A 24 -6.55 8.09 27.07
N MET A 25 -6.41 7.15 28.00
CA MET A 25 -7.19 7.10 29.23
C MET A 25 -6.95 8.34 30.08
N GLN A 26 -5.69 8.70 30.30
CA GLN A 26 -5.34 9.87 31.09
C GLN A 26 -5.89 11.15 30.47
N SER A 27 -5.76 11.31 29.16
CA SER A 27 -6.33 12.48 28.46
C SER A 27 -7.85 12.50 28.47
N PHE A 28 -8.50 11.34 28.39
CA PHE A 28 -9.95 11.26 28.55
C PHE A 28 -10.40 11.73 29.94
N LEU A 29 -9.75 11.25 31.01
CA LEU A 29 -10.06 11.65 32.38
C LEU A 29 -9.80 13.14 32.62
N GLU A 30 -8.65 13.66 32.15
CA GLU A 30 -8.30 15.10 32.25
C GLU A 30 -9.35 15.99 31.55
N LEU A 31 -9.90 15.56 30.41
CA LEU A 31 -10.93 16.31 29.70
C LEU A 31 -12.31 16.18 30.36
N LEU A 32 -12.62 15.02 30.95
CA LEU A 32 -13.91 14.76 31.57
C LEU A 32 -14.18 15.65 32.80
N GLU A 33 -13.12 16.13 33.47
CA GLU A 33 -13.22 17.08 34.60
C GLU A 33 -13.92 18.40 34.23
N TYR A 34 -13.97 18.74 32.93
CA TYR A 34 -14.56 19.98 32.43
C TYR A 34 -16.04 19.86 32.03
N GLU A 35 -16.62 18.65 32.03
CA GLU A 35 -18.03 18.42 31.62
C GLU A 35 -19.03 19.24 32.45
N ASN A 36 -18.77 19.39 33.76
CA ASN A 36 -19.67 20.09 34.68
C ASN A 36 -19.17 21.49 35.08
N GLN A 37 -18.14 22.01 34.40
CA GLN A 37 -17.58 23.34 34.70
C GLN A 37 -18.34 24.43 33.92
N SER A 38 -18.43 25.63 34.49
CA SER A 38 -19.11 26.75 33.81
C SER A 38 -18.21 27.37 32.75
N PRO A 39 -18.69 27.58 31.51
CA PRO A 39 -17.94 28.26 30.46
C PRO A 39 -17.85 29.79 30.66
N GLU A 40 -18.59 30.34 31.62
CA GLU A 40 -18.60 31.78 31.91
C GLU A 40 -17.39 32.22 32.73
N ASP A 41 -16.69 31.29 33.40
CA ASP A 41 -15.49 31.57 34.19
C ASP A 41 -14.24 31.60 33.29
N PRO A 42 -13.58 32.77 33.14
CA PRO A 42 -12.36 32.88 32.34
C PRO A 42 -11.22 31.99 32.83
N GLN A 43 -11.15 31.67 34.12
CA GLN A 43 -10.10 30.80 34.66
C GLN A 43 -10.29 29.36 34.21
N VAL A 44 -11.54 28.90 34.08
CA VAL A 44 -11.85 27.57 33.55
C VAL A 44 -11.40 27.48 32.09
N LEU A 45 -11.65 28.51 31.29
CA LEU A 45 -11.24 28.57 29.88
C LEU A 45 -9.72 28.54 29.71
N ASP A 46 -8.97 29.31 30.51
CA ASP A 46 -7.50 29.31 30.46
C ASP A 46 -6.93 27.96 30.91
N ASN A 47 -7.45 27.40 32.00
CA ASN A 47 -7.03 26.07 32.47
C ASN A 47 -7.34 24.99 31.42
N PHE A 48 -8.50 25.04 30.77
CA PHE A 48 -8.87 24.11 29.71
C PHE A 48 -7.90 24.21 28.52
N LEU A 49 -7.54 25.41 28.11
CA LEU A 49 -6.53 25.64 27.07
C LEU A 49 -5.17 25.00 27.43
N GLN A 50 -4.73 25.14 28.68
CA GLN A 50 -3.50 24.49 29.16
C GLN A 50 -3.61 22.97 29.15
N VAL A 51 -4.76 22.41 29.52
CA VAL A 51 -5.02 20.97 29.42
C VAL A 51 -4.94 20.50 27.97
N LEU A 52 -5.52 21.22 27.01
CA LEU A 52 -5.43 20.87 25.59
C LEU A 52 -3.98 20.87 25.08
N ILE A 53 -3.17 21.85 25.47
CA ILE A 53 -1.74 21.92 25.12
C ILE A 53 -0.99 20.73 25.71
N LYS A 54 -1.24 20.40 26.99
CA LYS A 54 -0.64 19.24 27.67
C LYS A 54 -1.02 17.93 26.98
N VAL A 55 -2.29 17.78 26.63
CA VAL A 55 -2.83 16.61 25.95
C VAL A 55 -2.22 16.45 24.55
N ARG A 56 -2.12 17.53 23.77
CA ARG A 56 -1.44 17.54 22.47
C ARG A 56 -0.01 17.05 22.58
N ASN A 57 0.77 17.63 23.51
CA ASN A 57 2.18 17.30 23.68
C ASN A 57 2.37 15.83 24.10
N LYS A 58 1.50 15.33 24.98
CA LYS A 58 1.47 13.90 25.38
C LYS A 58 1.22 12.97 24.19
N HIS A 59 0.44 13.43 23.20
CA HIS A 59 0.04 12.63 22.04
C HIS A 59 1.00 12.74 20.84
N ASN A 60 2.15 13.43 20.97
CA ASN A 60 3.13 13.57 19.89
C ASN A 60 3.76 12.22 19.50
N ASP A 61 4.09 11.39 20.49
CA ASP A 61 4.78 10.11 20.26
C ASP A 61 3.83 8.93 20.07
N VAL A 62 2.52 9.17 19.97
CA VAL A 62 1.51 8.11 19.80
C VAL A 62 1.74 7.32 18.51
N ALA A 63 2.00 7.99 17.39
CA ALA A 63 2.21 7.32 16.11
C ALA A 63 3.46 6.40 16.11
N PRO A 64 4.67 6.87 16.48
CA PRO A 64 5.84 5.99 16.54
C PRO A 64 5.71 4.90 17.61
N THR A 65 5.09 5.19 18.76
CA THR A 65 4.89 4.18 19.82
C THR A 65 3.91 3.08 19.39
N MET A 66 2.81 3.43 18.71
CA MET A 66 1.90 2.44 18.15
C MET A 66 2.58 1.58 17.08
N ALA A 67 3.38 2.20 16.20
CA ALA A 67 4.16 1.47 15.20
C ALA A 67 5.13 0.48 15.86
N GLN A 68 5.79 0.88 16.95
CA GLN A 68 6.65 -0.01 17.73
C GLN A 68 5.88 -1.21 18.29
N GLY A 69 4.67 -1.01 18.83
CA GLY A 69 3.83 -2.11 19.31
C GLY A 69 3.47 -3.13 18.23
N VAL A 70 3.18 -2.68 17.01
CA VAL A 70 2.91 -3.56 15.87
C VAL A 70 4.18 -4.31 15.40
N ILE A 71 5.35 -3.65 15.46
CA ILE A 71 6.64 -4.29 15.16
C ILE A 71 6.94 -5.40 16.18
N GLU A 72 6.81 -5.13 17.48
CA GLU A 72 7.02 -6.11 18.55
C GLU A 72 6.12 -7.34 18.37
N TYR A 73 4.86 -7.12 18.01
CA TYR A 73 3.91 -8.19 17.72
C TYR A 73 4.37 -9.04 16.52
N LYS A 74 4.74 -8.39 15.42
CA LYS A 74 5.19 -9.06 14.20
C LYS A 74 6.48 -9.86 14.41
N GLU A 75 7.41 -9.35 15.20
CA GLU A 75 8.67 -10.05 15.52
C GLU A 75 8.43 -11.29 16.39
N LYS A 76 7.46 -11.24 17.30
CA LYS A 76 7.16 -12.33 18.23
C LYS A 76 6.30 -13.43 17.62
N PHE A 77 5.27 -13.06 16.86
CA PHE A 77 4.25 -13.99 16.36
C PHE A 77 4.35 -14.27 14.85
N GLY A 78 5.18 -13.52 14.12
CA GLY A 78 5.32 -13.65 12.67
C GLY A 78 4.23 -12.88 11.90
N PHE A 79 4.08 -13.22 10.62
CA PHE A 79 3.11 -12.58 9.73
C PHE A 79 1.96 -13.53 9.39
N ASP A 80 0.75 -13.15 9.77
CA ASP A 80 -0.49 -13.80 9.37
C ASP A 80 -1.30 -12.84 8.46
N PRO A 81 -1.63 -13.24 7.22
CA PRO A 81 -2.39 -12.40 6.29
C PRO A 81 -3.76 -11.92 6.81
N PHE A 82 -4.47 -12.74 7.59
CA PHE A 82 -5.78 -12.39 8.13
C PHE A 82 -5.66 -11.34 9.22
N ILE A 83 -4.73 -11.55 10.16
CA ILE A 83 -4.44 -10.60 11.24
C ILE A 83 -3.94 -9.28 10.66
N SER A 84 -3.11 -9.34 9.62
CA SER A 84 -2.61 -8.16 8.93
C SER A 84 -3.73 -7.27 8.39
N SER A 85 -4.81 -7.85 7.85
CA SER A 85 -5.95 -7.07 7.35
C SER A 85 -6.70 -6.34 8.47
N ASN A 86 -6.88 -7.00 9.62
CA ASN A 86 -7.55 -6.40 10.77
C ASN A 86 -6.69 -5.30 11.40
N THR A 87 -5.38 -5.53 11.52
CA THR A 87 -4.41 -4.55 12.00
C THR A 87 -4.38 -3.33 11.07
N GLN A 88 -4.40 -3.52 9.74
CA GLN A 88 -4.45 -2.40 8.79
C GLN A 88 -5.71 -1.54 9.00
N TYR A 89 -6.88 -2.17 9.05
CA TYR A 89 -8.15 -1.45 9.29
C TYR A 89 -8.11 -0.66 10.60
N PHE A 90 -7.62 -1.28 11.66
CA PHE A 90 -7.46 -0.62 12.95
C PHE A 90 -6.53 0.60 12.86
N LEU A 91 -5.34 0.44 12.25
CA LEU A 91 -4.35 1.52 12.16
C LEU A 91 -4.91 2.70 11.34
N ASP A 92 -5.63 2.43 10.26
CA ASP A 92 -6.25 3.48 9.44
C ASP A 92 -7.24 4.31 10.27
N GLN A 93 -8.11 3.67 11.05
CA GLN A 93 -9.06 4.37 11.93
C GLN A 93 -8.36 5.08 13.08
N PHE A 94 -7.38 4.41 13.71
CA PHE A 94 -6.61 4.94 14.82
C PHE A 94 -5.88 6.23 14.42
N HIS A 95 -5.16 6.21 13.30
CA HIS A 95 -4.43 7.37 12.81
C HIS A 95 -5.37 8.46 12.28
N THR A 96 -6.49 8.13 11.65
CA THR A 96 -7.49 9.12 11.22
C THR A 96 -8.09 9.86 12.41
N ASN A 97 -8.41 9.14 13.49
CA ASN A 97 -8.88 9.74 14.73
C ASN A 97 -7.81 10.60 15.41
N HIS A 98 -6.55 10.15 15.42
CA HIS A 98 -5.42 10.92 15.95
C HIS A 98 -5.20 12.23 15.20
N ILE A 99 -5.25 12.21 13.86
CA ILE A 99 -5.20 13.42 13.03
C ILE A 99 -6.37 14.35 13.36
N SER A 100 -7.60 13.81 13.42
CA SER A 100 -8.81 14.59 13.72
C SER A 100 -8.74 15.28 15.09
N PHE A 101 -8.21 14.57 16.09
CA PHE A 101 -7.98 15.10 17.43
C PHE A 101 -7.00 16.27 17.43
N HIS A 102 -5.87 16.14 16.73
CA HIS A 102 -4.90 17.23 16.58
C HIS A 102 -5.47 18.43 15.82
N VAL A 103 -6.35 18.21 14.83
CA VAL A 103 -7.05 19.30 14.13
C VAL A 103 -7.91 20.09 15.11
N LEU A 104 -8.74 19.40 15.91
CA LEU A 104 -9.64 20.04 16.86
C LEU A 104 -8.88 20.83 17.94
N ILE A 105 -7.85 20.20 18.54
CA ILE A 105 -7.03 20.85 19.56
C ILE A 105 -6.34 22.08 18.97
N ASN A 106 -5.65 21.93 17.84
CA ASN A 106 -4.90 23.05 17.29
C ASN A 106 -5.81 24.19 16.84
N GLN A 107 -6.99 23.88 16.29
CA GLN A 107 -7.98 24.90 15.93
C GLN A 107 -8.46 25.70 17.15
N HIS A 108 -8.51 25.10 18.34
CA HIS A 108 -8.84 25.80 19.58
C HIS A 108 -7.63 26.54 20.17
N THR A 109 -6.45 25.91 20.20
CA THR A 109 -5.25 26.51 20.83
C THR A 109 -4.70 27.69 20.06
N PHE A 110 -4.95 27.78 18.75
CA PHE A 110 -4.35 28.80 17.90
C PHE A 110 -5.00 30.19 18.04
N PRO A 111 -6.35 30.35 17.96
CA PRO A 111 -6.98 31.65 18.15
C PRO A 111 -7.01 32.11 19.61
N PHE A 112 -7.02 31.17 20.56
CA PHE A 112 -7.13 31.48 21.99
C PHE A 112 -5.80 31.36 22.75
N GLY A 113 -4.74 30.92 22.09
CA GLY A 113 -3.39 30.84 22.63
C GLY A 113 -2.69 32.19 22.69
N SER A 114 -1.70 32.30 23.57
CA SER A 114 -0.91 33.52 23.77
C SER A 114 0.06 33.84 22.62
N ASP A 115 0.17 32.98 21.61
CA ASP A 115 1.10 33.10 20.50
C ASP A 115 0.59 34.11 19.46
N THR A 116 0.91 35.38 19.69
CA THR A 116 0.66 36.50 18.77
C THR A 116 1.64 36.54 17.61
N ASN A 117 1.88 35.42 16.93
CA ASN A 117 2.77 35.40 15.76
C ASN A 117 2.05 36.05 14.55
N PRO A 118 2.56 37.17 13.99
CA PRO A 118 1.89 37.90 12.91
C PRO A 118 1.75 37.10 11.60
N ALA A 119 2.52 36.02 11.40
CA ALA A 119 2.35 35.10 10.27
C ALA A 119 0.99 34.39 10.25
N HIS A 120 0.29 34.40 11.38
CA HIS A 120 -0.98 33.71 11.59
C HIS A 120 -2.22 34.59 11.45
N LEU A 121 -2.05 35.91 11.26
CA LEU A 121 -3.16 36.86 11.14
C LEU A 121 -4.07 36.60 9.91
N ARG A 122 -3.56 35.91 8.89
CA ARG A 122 -4.32 35.55 7.68
C ARG A 122 -5.01 34.18 7.78
N HIS A 123 -4.62 33.36 8.74
CA HIS A 123 -5.15 32.00 8.89
C HIS A 123 -6.30 31.97 9.90
N ILE A 124 -7.27 31.09 9.67
CA ILE A 124 -8.36 30.83 10.61
C ILE A 124 -7.99 29.58 11.39
N GLY A 125 -7.30 29.76 12.51
CA GLY A 125 -6.64 28.65 13.21
C GLY A 125 -5.59 28.00 12.31
N ASN A 126 -5.72 26.70 12.06
CA ASN A 126 -4.80 25.97 11.19
C ASN A 126 -5.14 26.03 9.70
N ILE A 127 -6.25 26.68 9.33
CA ILE A 127 -6.75 26.72 7.96
C ILE A 127 -6.28 27.99 7.26
N ASP A 128 -5.63 27.85 6.11
CA ASP A 128 -5.37 28.96 5.20
C ASP A 128 -6.51 29.04 4.17
N PRO A 129 -7.32 30.13 4.15
CA PRO A 129 -8.40 30.30 3.18
C PRO A 129 -7.91 30.49 1.73
N THR A 130 -6.61 30.66 1.54
CA THR A 130 -5.99 31.07 0.28
C THR A 130 -4.62 30.41 0.11
N CYS A 131 -4.56 29.12 0.46
CA CYS A 131 -3.34 28.30 0.41
C CYS A 131 -2.80 28.26 -1.03
N ASN A 132 -1.60 28.81 -1.22
CA ASN A 132 -0.89 28.76 -2.50
C ASN A 132 -0.21 27.40 -2.65
N VAL A 133 -0.85 26.48 -3.39
CA VAL A 133 -0.37 25.10 -3.54
C VAL A 133 1.04 25.05 -4.14
N THR A 134 1.31 25.87 -5.15
CA THR A 134 2.62 25.88 -5.83
C THR A 134 3.75 26.39 -4.94
N GLY A 135 3.45 27.40 -4.12
CA GLY A 135 4.40 27.88 -3.11
C GLY A 135 4.75 26.75 -2.14
N LEU A 136 3.72 26.10 -1.60
CA LEU A 136 3.90 24.99 -0.67
C LEU A 136 4.66 23.82 -1.30
N VAL A 137 4.34 23.43 -2.54
CA VAL A 137 5.05 22.37 -3.28
C VAL A 137 6.55 22.65 -3.34
N LYS A 138 6.95 23.90 -3.64
CA LYS A 138 8.36 24.30 -3.69
C LYS A 138 9.01 24.26 -2.30
N ASP A 139 8.36 24.80 -1.28
CA ASP A 139 8.89 24.80 0.09
C ASP A 139 9.11 23.38 0.63
N VAL A 140 8.15 22.49 0.37
CA VAL A 140 8.23 21.09 0.75
C VAL A 140 9.36 20.39 -0.01
N TYR A 141 9.45 20.65 -1.32
CA TYR A 141 10.49 20.08 -2.16
C TYR A 141 11.88 20.46 -1.69
N GLU A 142 12.14 21.74 -1.39
CA GLU A 142 13.44 22.18 -0.87
C GLU A 142 13.79 21.47 0.44
N THR A 143 12.80 21.25 1.32
CA THR A 143 13.01 20.49 2.56
C THR A 143 13.37 19.02 2.29
N ALA A 144 12.69 18.37 1.36
CA ALA A 144 12.99 17.00 0.96
C ALA A 144 14.35 16.89 0.23
N LYS A 145 14.66 17.88 -0.61
CA LYS A 145 15.93 18.00 -1.36
C LYS A 145 17.10 18.08 -0.40
N MET A 146 17.03 18.94 0.62
CA MET A 146 18.07 19.03 1.65
C MET A 146 18.35 17.67 2.32
N LEU A 147 17.32 16.90 2.66
CA LEU A 147 17.49 15.57 3.26
C LEU A 147 18.07 14.55 2.27
N CYS A 148 17.63 14.60 1.02
CA CYS A 148 18.14 13.75 -0.05
C CYS A 148 19.62 14.04 -0.32
N GLU A 149 20.00 15.30 -0.46
CA GLU A 149 21.39 15.73 -0.65
C GLU A 149 22.27 15.40 0.56
N LEU A 150 21.74 15.50 1.78
CA LEU A 150 22.47 15.10 2.97
C LEU A 150 22.84 13.60 2.96
N TYR A 151 21.95 12.75 2.44
CA TYR A 151 22.14 11.30 2.45
C TYR A 151 22.83 10.76 1.19
N TYR A 152 22.48 11.28 0.00
CA TYR A 152 22.94 10.81 -1.31
C TYR A 152 23.89 11.78 -2.03
N LEU A 153 24.19 12.94 -1.44
CA LEU A 153 25.02 14.01 -2.03
C LEU A 153 24.48 14.60 -3.35
N VAL A 154 23.30 14.17 -3.78
CA VAL A 154 22.60 14.63 -4.98
C VAL A 154 21.10 14.47 -4.77
N ALA A 155 20.33 15.32 -5.43
CA ALA A 155 18.89 15.21 -5.55
C ALA A 155 18.48 15.49 -7.01
N PRO A 156 17.32 15.00 -7.46
CA PRO A 156 16.74 15.42 -8.73
C PRO A 156 16.43 16.92 -8.74
N GLU A 157 15.96 17.46 -9.87
CA GLU A 157 15.42 18.82 -9.97
C GLU A 157 13.88 18.81 -10.00
N LEU A 158 13.26 19.90 -9.57
CA LEU A 158 11.80 20.05 -9.54
C LEU A 158 11.31 20.80 -10.79
N GLU A 159 10.37 20.18 -11.50
CA GLU A 159 9.58 20.84 -12.54
C GLU A 159 8.12 20.94 -12.05
N VAL A 160 7.56 22.16 -12.03
CA VAL A 160 6.16 22.39 -11.61
C VAL A 160 5.38 22.99 -12.76
N GLU A 161 4.32 22.29 -13.16
CA GLU A 161 3.35 22.77 -14.13
C GLU A 161 2.00 23.01 -13.46
N GLU A 162 1.38 24.15 -13.73
CA GLU A 162 0.05 24.49 -13.24
C GLU A 162 -0.95 24.53 -14.38
N PHE A 163 -2.09 23.88 -14.16
CA PHE A 163 -3.23 23.99 -15.05
C PHE A 163 -4.51 24.29 -14.25
N SER A 164 -5.18 25.40 -14.56
CA SER A 164 -6.45 25.77 -13.93
C SER A 164 -7.55 25.87 -14.96
N ALA A 165 -8.47 24.91 -14.96
CA ALA A 165 -9.62 24.91 -15.87
C ALA A 165 -10.61 26.06 -15.56
N LYS A 166 -10.64 26.54 -14.31
CA LYS A 166 -11.59 27.56 -13.85
C LYS A 166 -11.15 28.98 -14.16
N ALA A 167 -9.84 29.25 -14.12
CA ALA A 167 -9.27 30.57 -14.34
C ALA A 167 -7.86 30.43 -14.95
N PRO A 168 -7.74 30.40 -16.29
CA PRO A 168 -6.43 30.38 -16.93
C PRO A 168 -5.63 31.63 -16.47
N ASN A 169 -4.38 31.42 -16.06
CA ASN A 169 -3.42 32.42 -15.53
C ASN A 169 -3.62 32.89 -14.07
N LYS A 170 -4.47 32.26 -13.27
CA LYS A 170 -4.48 32.48 -11.81
C LYS A 170 -3.78 31.32 -11.11
N SER A 171 -2.97 31.64 -10.09
CA SER A 171 -2.37 30.61 -9.24
C SER A 171 -3.43 29.75 -8.58
N ASN A 172 -3.19 28.44 -8.53
CA ASN A 172 -4.12 27.51 -7.91
C ASN A 172 -4.13 27.69 -6.38
N GLN A 173 -5.22 28.27 -5.88
CA GLN A 173 -5.46 28.46 -4.46
C GLN A 173 -6.57 27.55 -3.96
N VAL A 174 -6.39 27.01 -2.75
CA VAL A 174 -7.37 26.16 -2.09
C VAL A 174 -7.52 26.56 -0.62
N VAL A 175 -8.73 26.39 -0.07
CA VAL A 175 -8.95 26.48 1.38
C VAL A 175 -8.52 25.15 1.98
N TYR A 176 -7.41 25.13 2.71
CA TYR A 176 -6.86 23.88 3.27
C TYR A 176 -5.97 24.13 4.48
N VAL A 177 -5.56 23.04 5.16
CA VAL A 177 -4.57 23.08 6.24
C VAL A 177 -3.17 22.87 5.63
N PRO A 178 -2.31 23.90 5.53
CA PRO A 178 -1.05 23.79 4.80
C PRO A 178 -0.10 22.73 5.35
N SER A 179 -0.07 22.53 6.68
CA SER A 179 0.78 21.52 7.33
C SER A 179 0.40 20.07 6.95
N HIS A 180 -0.87 19.78 6.70
CA HIS A 180 -1.30 18.46 6.25
C HIS A 180 -0.81 18.18 4.83
N LEU A 181 -0.99 19.17 3.95
CA LEU A 181 -0.53 19.05 2.57
C LEU A 181 1.01 18.99 2.50
N PHE A 182 1.69 19.70 3.40
CA PHE A 182 3.15 19.60 3.58
C PHE A 182 3.56 18.15 3.86
N LEU A 183 2.95 17.49 4.85
CA LEU A 183 3.30 16.11 5.22
C LEU A 183 3.10 15.14 4.06
N VAL A 184 1.95 15.23 3.36
CA VAL A 184 1.66 14.37 2.20
C VAL A 184 2.70 14.55 1.10
N LEU A 185 2.95 15.80 0.69
CA LEU A 185 3.91 16.10 -0.36
C LEU A 185 5.33 15.71 0.05
N PHE A 186 5.70 15.92 1.31
CA PHE A 186 7.03 15.64 1.84
C PHE A 186 7.35 14.15 1.77
N GLU A 187 6.41 13.30 2.19
CA GLU A 187 6.57 11.84 2.10
C GLU A 187 6.64 11.37 0.64
N LEU A 188 5.80 11.92 -0.25
CA LEU A 188 5.84 11.59 -1.67
C LEU A 188 7.16 12.02 -2.33
N PHE A 189 7.68 13.21 -2.01
CA PHE A 189 8.95 13.69 -2.53
C PHE A 189 10.12 12.84 -2.05
N LYS A 190 10.20 12.52 -0.76
CA LYS A 190 11.24 11.61 -0.24
C LYS A 190 11.24 10.26 -0.98
N ASN A 191 10.06 9.67 -1.18
CA ASN A 191 9.92 8.40 -1.89
C ASN A 191 10.33 8.51 -3.36
N SER A 192 9.93 9.59 -4.04
CA SER A 192 10.27 9.83 -5.45
C SER A 192 11.76 10.11 -5.65
N MET A 193 12.36 10.91 -4.78
CA MET A 193 13.79 11.20 -4.77
C MET A 193 14.60 9.93 -4.54
N ARG A 194 14.27 9.15 -3.50
CA ARG A 194 14.90 7.86 -3.20
C ARG A 194 14.86 6.93 -4.42
N THR A 195 13.67 6.74 -5.00
CA THR A 195 13.48 5.88 -6.17
C THR A 195 14.26 6.35 -7.40
N THR A 196 14.49 7.66 -7.54
CA THR A 196 15.25 8.23 -8.66
C THR A 196 16.75 8.09 -8.45
N VAL A 197 17.23 8.29 -7.22
CA VAL A 197 18.66 8.36 -6.90
C VAL A 197 19.28 6.98 -6.71
N GLU A 198 18.64 6.06 -5.96
CA GLU A 198 19.20 4.73 -5.68
C GLU A 198 19.62 3.98 -6.97
N PRO A 199 18.80 3.90 -8.04
CA PRO A 199 19.21 3.21 -9.27
C PRO A 199 20.25 4.00 -10.10
N TYR A 200 20.39 5.31 -9.86
CA TYR A 200 21.38 6.14 -10.57
C TYR A 200 22.76 6.04 -9.90
N GLU A 201 22.81 5.89 -8.58
CA GLU A 201 24.02 5.48 -7.85
C GLU A 201 24.46 4.08 -8.26
N GLU A 202 23.56 3.09 -8.27
CA GLU A 202 23.88 1.73 -8.71
C GLU A 202 24.36 1.69 -10.17
N ARG A 203 23.87 2.59 -11.03
CA ARG A 203 24.33 2.72 -12.44
C ARG A 203 25.63 3.51 -12.59
N LYS A 204 25.94 4.47 -11.72
CA LYS A 204 27.24 5.15 -11.68
C LYS A 204 28.33 4.26 -11.09
N GLU A 205 27.99 3.41 -10.12
CA GLU A 205 28.84 2.34 -9.63
C GLU A 205 28.88 1.12 -10.57
N ALA A 206 27.94 1.03 -11.53
CA ALA A 206 28.04 0.12 -12.66
C ALA A 206 29.03 0.67 -13.71
N PHE A 207 30.31 0.76 -13.33
CA PHE A 207 31.31 0.23 -14.26
C PHE A 207 30.91 -1.22 -14.53
N GLU A 208 30.49 -1.48 -15.76
CA GLU A 208 30.19 -2.77 -16.38
C GLU A 208 30.20 -3.97 -15.40
N ARG A 209 29.03 -4.28 -14.79
CA ARG A 209 28.87 -5.57 -14.07
C ARG A 209 28.86 -6.69 -15.11
N LEU A 210 30.05 -7.10 -15.53
CA LEU A 210 30.25 -8.37 -16.21
C LEU A 210 29.86 -9.49 -15.23
N PRO A 211 29.13 -10.52 -15.66
CA PRO A 211 28.81 -11.65 -14.79
C PRO A 211 30.11 -12.33 -14.34
N VAL A 212 30.40 -12.29 -13.03
CA VAL A 212 31.54 -12.98 -12.42
C VAL A 212 31.04 -14.25 -11.73
N PHE A 213 31.52 -15.39 -12.21
CA PHE A 213 31.21 -16.70 -11.63
C PHE A 213 32.03 -16.93 -10.35
N ASN A 214 31.37 -17.14 -9.21
CA ASN A 214 32.00 -17.36 -7.90
C ASN A 214 31.17 -18.29 -6.99
N THR A 215 31.63 -18.53 -5.77
CA THR A 215 31.01 -19.46 -4.82
C THR A 215 29.68 -18.97 -4.20
N SER A 216 29.33 -17.69 -4.34
CA SER A 216 28.04 -17.11 -3.89
C SER A 216 26.98 -17.24 -4.97
N THR A 217 27.33 -16.97 -6.23
CA THR A 217 26.51 -17.40 -7.38
C THR A 217 26.29 -18.92 -7.33
N ARG A 218 27.29 -19.69 -6.87
CA ARG A 218 27.20 -21.15 -6.64
C ARG A 218 26.12 -21.60 -5.63
N ARG A 219 25.63 -20.74 -4.73
CA ARG A 219 24.62 -21.12 -3.70
C ARG A 219 23.18 -20.84 -4.10
N HIS A 220 22.92 -19.98 -5.08
CA HIS A 220 21.65 -19.97 -5.80
C HIS A 220 21.37 -21.33 -6.45
N TYR A 221 22.41 -22.13 -6.72
CA TYR A 221 22.31 -23.52 -7.14
C TYR A 221 22.11 -24.53 -5.99
N LYS A 222 21.94 -24.08 -4.73
CA LYS A 222 21.86 -24.95 -3.54
C LYS A 222 20.68 -24.67 -2.59
N SER A 223 19.71 -23.82 -2.94
CA SER A 223 18.53 -23.56 -2.09
C SER A 223 17.50 -24.70 -2.13
N THR A 224 16.77 -24.92 -1.03
CA THR A 224 15.72 -25.95 -0.87
C THR A 224 14.33 -25.32 -0.64
N ALA A 225 13.27 -26.02 -1.08
CA ALA A 225 11.99 -25.42 -1.50
C ALA A 225 10.86 -25.33 -0.43
N GLU A 226 10.05 -24.26 -0.51
CA GLU A 226 8.71 -24.05 0.10
C GLU A 226 7.66 -23.78 -1.01
N ALA A 227 6.34 -23.92 -0.74
CA ALA A 227 5.28 -23.91 -1.77
C ALA A 227 4.40 -22.62 -1.80
N ASP A 228 4.02 -22.17 -3.01
CA ASP A 228 3.51 -20.80 -3.35
C ASP A 228 1.96 -20.59 -3.49
N ASN A 229 1.51 -19.32 -3.64
CA ASN A 229 0.14 -18.80 -3.42
C ASN A 229 -0.75 -18.47 -4.65
N TRP A 230 -0.33 -18.81 -5.87
CA TRP A 230 -1.21 -18.87 -7.06
C TRP A 230 -1.39 -20.34 -7.44
N SER A 231 -2.14 -20.67 -8.52
CA SER A 231 -1.90 -21.99 -9.14
C SER A 231 -0.44 -21.99 -9.56
N ASN A 232 0.40 -22.61 -8.74
CA ASN A 232 1.77 -22.84 -9.12
C ASN A 232 1.66 -23.90 -10.20
N PRO A 233 2.10 -23.60 -11.43
CA PRO A 233 2.30 -24.68 -12.35
C PRO A 233 3.10 -25.75 -11.60
N SER A 234 2.69 -27.00 -11.76
CA SER A 234 3.49 -28.14 -11.28
C SER A 234 4.94 -27.85 -11.64
N GLY A 235 5.87 -28.03 -10.69
CA GLY A 235 7.31 -27.87 -10.98
C GLY A 235 7.75 -28.71 -12.17
N GLU A 236 6.99 -29.77 -12.48
CA GLU A 236 6.99 -30.48 -13.75
C GLU A 236 5.67 -30.28 -14.50
N PRO A 237 5.58 -29.28 -15.38
CA PRO A 237 4.46 -29.14 -16.29
C PRO A 237 4.40 -30.36 -17.23
N ARG A 238 3.22 -30.91 -17.49
CA ARG A 238 3.06 -32.08 -18.37
C ARG A 238 3.67 -31.85 -19.76
N ASP A 239 4.51 -32.77 -20.22
CA ASP A 239 5.08 -32.73 -21.57
C ASP A 239 4.02 -33.03 -22.64
N ALA A 240 3.63 -31.97 -23.35
CA ALA A 240 2.69 -32.03 -24.47
C ALA A 240 3.28 -32.68 -25.75
N SER A 241 4.57 -33.03 -25.78
CA SER A 241 5.23 -33.62 -26.94
C SER A 241 4.71 -35.01 -27.30
N LYS A 242 4.26 -35.82 -26.33
CA LYS A 242 3.63 -37.13 -26.58
C LYS A 242 2.23 -37.02 -27.18
N TYR A 243 1.52 -35.92 -26.89
CA TYR A 243 0.24 -35.61 -27.56
C TYR A 243 0.47 -35.20 -29.00
N LYS A 244 1.50 -34.37 -29.27
CA LYS A 244 1.97 -34.10 -30.64
C LYS A 244 2.37 -35.39 -31.36
N ALA A 245 3.14 -36.28 -30.74
CA ALA A 245 3.55 -37.55 -31.35
C ALA A 245 2.36 -38.49 -31.65
N LYS A 246 1.31 -38.50 -30.81
CA LYS A 246 0.09 -39.28 -31.06
C LYS A 246 -0.76 -38.66 -32.19
N GLN A 247 -0.80 -37.32 -32.25
CA GLN A 247 -1.50 -36.55 -33.28
C GLN A 247 -0.77 -36.65 -34.64
N ASP A 248 0.55 -36.67 -34.62
CA ASP A 248 1.42 -36.85 -35.79
C ASP A 248 1.41 -38.31 -36.27
N LYS A 249 1.34 -39.31 -35.37
CA LYS A 249 1.07 -40.71 -35.75
C LYS A 249 -0.33 -40.90 -36.34
N MET A 250 -1.35 -40.22 -35.82
CA MET A 250 -2.70 -40.23 -36.42
C MET A 250 -2.72 -39.55 -37.80
N LYS A 251 -2.00 -38.43 -37.97
CA LYS A 251 -1.83 -37.78 -39.27
C LYS A 251 -1.05 -38.66 -40.25
N ALA A 252 0.05 -39.28 -39.82
CA ALA A 252 0.85 -40.19 -40.65
C ALA A 252 0.06 -41.44 -41.08
N ASN A 253 -0.73 -42.04 -40.19
CA ASN A 253 -1.62 -43.14 -40.57
C ASN A 253 -2.69 -42.69 -41.57
N ARG A 254 -3.24 -41.47 -41.42
CA ARG A 254 -4.17 -40.88 -42.41
C ARG A 254 -3.53 -40.68 -43.79
N THR A 255 -2.23 -40.37 -43.84
CA THR A 255 -1.48 -40.21 -45.09
C THR A 255 -1.14 -41.56 -45.73
N LEU A 256 -0.82 -42.59 -44.93
CA LEU A 256 -0.60 -43.96 -45.40
C LEU A 256 -1.86 -44.59 -46.02
N TYR A 257 -3.03 -44.45 -45.38
CA TYR A 257 -4.31 -44.88 -45.96
C TYR A 257 -4.65 -44.15 -47.29
N ARG A 258 -4.11 -42.95 -47.51
CA ARG A 258 -4.32 -42.19 -48.75
C ARG A 258 -3.35 -42.61 -49.85
N ALA A 259 -2.15 -43.09 -49.50
CA ALA A 259 -1.15 -43.57 -50.43
C ALA A 259 -1.43 -45.00 -50.93
N GLU A 260 -1.96 -45.89 -50.09
CA GLU A 260 -2.37 -47.24 -50.52
C GLU A 260 -3.55 -47.21 -51.52
N CYS A 261 -4.43 -46.21 -51.44
CA CYS A 261 -5.51 -46.00 -52.41
C CYS A 261 -5.06 -45.41 -53.76
N PHE A 262 -3.79 -45.07 -53.93
CA PHE A 262 -3.22 -44.51 -55.17
C PHE A 262 -1.95 -45.27 -55.56
N SER A 263 -2.08 -46.55 -55.88
CA SER A 263 -1.11 -47.23 -56.74
C SER A 263 -1.83 -47.82 -57.97
N PRO A 264 -1.27 -47.68 -59.19
CA PRO A 264 -2.02 -47.86 -60.42
C PRO A 264 -1.93 -49.30 -60.92
N LEU A 265 -3.08 -49.91 -61.30
CA LEU A 265 -3.29 -50.67 -62.54
C LEU A 265 -4.48 -51.66 -62.46
N ARG A 266 -5.22 -51.68 -63.58
CA ARG A 266 -6.11 -52.71 -64.15
C ARG A 266 -7.62 -52.65 -63.88
N GLU A 267 -8.30 -52.46 -65.01
CA GLU A 267 -9.69 -52.72 -65.33
C GLU A 267 -10.14 -54.14 -64.93
N GLU A 268 -11.28 -54.25 -64.25
CA GLU A 268 -12.46 -55.03 -64.68
C GLU A 268 -13.44 -55.25 -63.52
N LYS A 269 -14.73 -55.12 -63.84
CA LYS A 269 -15.91 -55.82 -63.26
C LYS A 269 -16.45 -55.42 -61.87
N MET A 270 -17.64 -54.82 -61.94
CA MET A 270 -18.90 -55.22 -61.29
C MET A 270 -18.93 -55.64 -59.79
N ALA A 271 -19.85 -54.96 -59.09
CA ALA A 271 -20.85 -55.49 -58.15
C ALA A 271 -20.53 -55.61 -56.63
N PHE A 272 -21.24 -54.73 -55.89
CA PHE A 272 -22.08 -55.02 -54.71
C PHE A 272 -21.42 -55.51 -53.39
N CYS A 273 -21.50 -54.71 -52.32
CA CYS A 273 -22.45 -54.98 -51.21
C CYS A 273 -22.52 -53.88 -50.13
N LYS A 274 -23.68 -53.21 -50.08
CA LYS A 274 -24.54 -52.82 -48.93
C LYS A 274 -23.97 -52.09 -47.69
N SER A 275 -24.64 -50.97 -47.38
CA SER A 275 -24.73 -50.37 -46.04
C SER A 275 -25.61 -51.20 -45.09
N PRO A 276 -25.64 -50.86 -43.79
CA PRO A 276 -26.86 -50.18 -43.31
C PRO A 276 -26.65 -49.08 -42.25
N ARG A 277 -27.66 -48.20 -42.17
CA ARG A 277 -27.88 -47.13 -41.18
C ARG A 277 -28.24 -47.66 -39.78
N LYS A 278 -28.04 -46.82 -38.74
CA LYS A 278 -28.96 -46.43 -37.62
C LYS A 278 -28.14 -45.61 -36.59
N SER A 279 -28.33 -44.28 -36.41
CA SER A 279 -29.36 -43.51 -35.67
C SER A 279 -29.42 -43.76 -34.15
N SER A 280 -29.09 -42.73 -33.34
CA SER A 280 -29.88 -42.14 -32.23
C SER A 280 -29.05 -41.65 -31.02
N PHE A 281 -29.16 -40.35 -30.71
CA PHE A 281 -28.81 -39.67 -29.44
C PHE A 281 -29.72 -40.16 -28.27
N PRO A 282 -29.36 -39.99 -26.97
CA PRO A 282 -29.66 -38.74 -26.23
C PRO A 282 -28.63 -38.31 -25.14
N PRO A 283 -28.78 -37.10 -24.53
CA PRO A 283 -27.93 -36.54 -23.46
C PRO A 283 -28.59 -36.68 -22.05
N PRO A 284 -28.21 -35.87 -21.04
CA PRO A 284 -27.25 -36.11 -19.95
C PRO A 284 -27.93 -36.48 -18.60
N ALA A 285 -27.15 -36.81 -17.55
CA ALA A 285 -27.67 -36.87 -16.17
C ALA A 285 -26.67 -36.28 -15.15
N LEU A 286 -27.14 -35.26 -14.44
CA LEU A 286 -26.65 -34.86 -13.11
C LEU A 286 -26.81 -36.04 -12.13
N ASN A 287 -25.88 -36.17 -11.17
CA ASN A 287 -26.28 -36.45 -9.79
C ASN A 287 -25.25 -35.98 -8.77
N VAL A 288 -25.80 -35.46 -7.68
CA VAL A 288 -25.22 -34.84 -6.49
C VAL A 288 -25.20 -35.88 -5.35
N ALA A 289 -24.38 -35.61 -4.31
CA ALA A 289 -24.35 -36.20 -2.97
C ALA A 289 -23.61 -37.56 -2.86
N LEU A 290 -22.75 -37.83 -1.87
CA LEU A 290 -22.52 -37.31 -0.51
C LEU A 290 -21.00 -37.21 -0.23
#